data_AF-A0A935F7H5-F1
#
_entry.id   AF-A0A935F7H5-F1
#
_cell.length_a   1.000
_cell.length_b   1.000
_cell.length_c   1.000
_cell.angle_alpha   90.00
_cell.angle_beta   90.00
_cell.angle_gamma   90.00
#
_symmetry.space_group_name_H-M   'P 1'
#
loop_
_entity.id
_entity.type
_entity.pdbx_description
1 polymer ?
#
loop_
_entity_poly.entity_id
_entity_poly.type
_entity_poly.pdbx_seq_one_letter_code
_entity_poly.pdbx_strand_id
1 'polypeptide(L)'
;MNEREIRLILVDGLEAGAVHQVNDVSIRESFLAGTRDLTFAELEMDSLAKMELCIAIEVGTGVSLAPEELGRFAAIGEIVTMLRERLHA
;
A
#
# COMPACT_ATOMS: atom_id res chain seq x y z
N MET A 1 10.61 8.95 -7.42
CA MET A 1 9.60 7.90 -7.65
C MET A 1 8.27 8.58 -7.89
N ASN A 2 7.52 8.20 -8.91
CA ASN A 2 6.21 8.75 -9.19
C ASN A 2 5.11 8.01 -8.42
N GLU A 3 3.90 8.58 -8.37
CA GLU A 3 2.80 8.03 -7.58
C GLU A 3 2.38 6.63 -8.03
N ARG A 4 2.41 6.35 -9.33
CA ARG A 4 2.08 5.03 -9.88
C ARG A 4 3.09 3.97 -9.45
N GLU A 5 4.37 4.30 -9.42
CA GLU A 5 5.43 3.42 -8.91
C GLU A 5 5.22 3.07 -7.43
N ILE A 6 4.88 4.06 -6.60
CA ILE A 6 4.55 3.82 -5.19
C ILE A 6 3.33 2.89 -5.07
N ARG A 7 2.27 3.16 -5.83
CA ARG A 7 1.06 2.34 -5.83
C ARG A 7 1.33 0.89 -6.29
N LEU A 8 2.25 0.68 -7.24
CA LEU A 8 2.68 -0.66 -7.65
C LEU A 8 3.34 -1.42 -6.49
N ILE A 9 4.26 -0.78 -5.77
CA ILE A 9 4.90 -1.38 -4.58
C ILE A 9 3.86 -1.78 -3.53
N LEU A 10 2.86 -0.94 -3.30
CA LEU A 10 1.77 -1.24 -2.36
C LEU A 10 0.92 -2.41 -2.85
N VAL A 11 0.61 -2.50 -4.15
CA VAL A 11 -0.08 -3.66 -4.73
C VAL A 11 0.75 -4.93 -4.56
N ASP A 12 2.05 -4.90 -4.83
CA ASP A 12 2.94 -6.05 -4.69
C ASP A 12 2.96 -6.56 -3.23
N GLY A 13 2.99 -5.65 -2.24
CA GLY A 13 2.89 -5.99 -0.83
C GLY A 13 1.54 -6.59 -0.44
N LEU A 14 0.44 -6.05 -0.97
CA LEU A 14 -0.91 -6.58 -0.76
C LEU A 14 -1.08 -7.97 -1.41
N GLU A 15 -0.49 -8.19 -2.59
CA GLU A 15 -0.46 -9.51 -3.24
C GLU A 15 0.36 -10.53 -2.45
N ALA A 16 1.57 -10.16 -2.01
CA ALA A 16 2.42 -11.00 -1.17
C ALA A 16 1.73 -11.38 0.15
N GLY A 17 0.98 -10.42 0.72
CA GLY A 17 0.12 -10.60 1.88
C GLY A 17 -1.19 -11.37 1.64
N ALA A 18 -1.42 -11.89 0.43
CA ALA A 18 -2.64 -12.61 0.04
C ALA A 18 -3.95 -11.82 0.21
N VAL A 19 -3.91 -10.49 0.09
CA VAL A 19 -5.10 -9.62 0.18
C VAL A 19 -5.97 -9.80 -1.08
N HIS A 20 -7.11 -10.47 -0.94
CA HIS A 20 -7.90 -10.91 -2.10
C HIS A 20 -8.50 -9.77 -2.95
N GLN A 21 -8.76 -8.62 -2.35
CA GLN A 21 -9.37 -7.45 -2.97
C GLN A 21 -8.52 -6.93 -4.14
N VAL A 22 -7.19 -7.02 -4.03
CA VAL A 22 -6.29 -6.58 -5.12
C VAL A 22 -6.19 -7.58 -6.26
N ASN A 23 -6.73 -8.80 -6.12
CA ASN A 23 -6.83 -9.76 -7.23
C ASN A 23 -7.95 -9.41 -8.22
N ASP A 24 -8.88 -8.55 -7.83
CA ASP A 24 -9.85 -7.97 -8.75
C ASP A 24 -9.14 -6.94 -9.65
N VAL A 25 -9.08 -7.23 -10.95
CA VAL A 25 -8.41 -6.40 -11.95
C VAL A 25 -8.98 -4.99 -11.98
N SER A 26 -10.30 -4.83 -11.83
CA SER A 26 -10.94 -3.51 -11.86
C SER A 26 -10.54 -2.68 -10.65
N ILE A 27 -10.50 -3.29 -9.45
CA ILE A 27 -10.06 -2.62 -8.22
C ILE A 27 -8.60 -2.21 -8.34
N ARG A 28 -7.73 -3.15 -8.75
CA ARG A 28 -6.30 -2.92 -8.94
C ARG A 28 -6.02 -1.78 -9.91
N GLU A 29 -6.59 -1.84 -11.12
CA GLU A 29 -6.37 -0.81 -12.14
C GLU A 29 -6.89 0.56 -11.67
N SER A 30 -8.05 0.60 -11.01
CA SER A 30 -8.61 1.85 -10.48
C SER A 30 -7.71 2.46 -9.40
N PHE A 31 -7.13 1.62 -8.53
CA PHE A 31 -6.17 2.03 -7.51
C PHE A 31 -4.84 2.51 -8.13
N LEU A 32 -4.28 1.77 -9.08
CA LEU A 32 -3.04 2.13 -9.78
C LEU A 32 -3.18 3.40 -10.64
N ALA A 33 -4.39 3.69 -11.11
CA ALA A 33 -4.73 4.93 -11.80
C ALA A 33 -4.98 6.12 -10.85
N GLY A 34 -5.03 5.88 -9.53
CA GLY A 34 -5.37 6.90 -8.53
C GLY A 34 -6.83 7.37 -8.57
N THR A 35 -7.70 6.63 -9.26
CA THR A 35 -9.12 6.97 -9.43
C THR A 35 -10.01 6.41 -8.32
N ARG A 36 -9.50 5.43 -7.57
CA ARG A 36 -10.11 4.84 -6.39
C ARG A 36 -9.03 4.63 -5.32
N ASP A 37 -9.38 4.83 -4.06
CA ASP A 37 -8.54 4.46 -2.93
C ASP A 37 -9.07 3.18 -2.25
N LEU A 38 -8.25 2.57 -1.40
CA LEU A 38 -8.55 1.36 -0.66
C LEU A 38 -8.40 1.63 0.84
N THR A 39 -9.47 1.45 1.60
CA THR A 39 -9.42 1.57 3.06
C THR A 39 -8.86 0.31 3.71
N PHE A 40 -8.21 0.44 4.87
CA PHE A 40 -7.77 -0.74 5.63
C PHE A 40 -8.92 -1.64 6.07
N ALA A 41 -10.12 -1.06 6.26
CA ALA A 41 -11.34 -1.79 6.57
C ALA A 41 -11.81 -2.65 5.38
N GLU A 42 -11.71 -2.15 4.14
CA GLU A 42 -12.03 -2.93 2.94
C GLU A 42 -11.06 -4.08 2.71
N LEU A 43 -9.78 -3.92 3.08
CA LEU A 43 -8.72 -4.89 2.80
C LEU A 43 -8.66 -6.04 3.80
N GLU A 44 -9.30 -5.91 4.97
CA GLU A 44 -9.38 -6.95 6.02
C GLU A 44 -8.03 -7.62 6.32
N MET A 45 -6.95 -6.82 6.34
CA MET A 45 -5.58 -7.34 6.44
C MET A 45 -5.29 -7.99 7.80
N ASP A 46 -4.82 -9.22 7.76
CA ASP A 46 -4.28 -9.90 8.93
C ASP A 46 -2.86 -9.39 9.28
N SER A 47 -2.25 -9.97 10.32
CA SER A 47 -0.91 -9.58 10.75
C SER A 47 0.17 -9.89 9.71
N LEU A 48 0.00 -10.95 8.91
CA LEU A 48 0.95 -11.34 7.88
C LEU A 48 0.88 -10.35 6.71
N ALA A 49 -0.33 -10.05 6.23
CA ALA A 49 -0.57 -9.08 5.17
C ALA A 49 -0.01 -7.69 5.51
N LYS A 50 -0.14 -7.27 6.78
CA LYS A 50 0.47 -6.02 7.26
C LYS A 50 1.99 -6.05 7.21
N MET A 51 2.59 -7.18 7.61
CA MET A 51 4.05 -7.35 7.57
C MET A 51 4.57 -7.34 6.13
N GLU A 52 3.92 -8.05 5.21
CA GLU A 52 4.30 -8.07 3.79
C GLU A 52 4.17 -6.69 3.15
N LEU A 53 3.12 -5.92 3.47
CA LEU A 53 2.99 -4.55 3.04
C LEU A 53 4.16 -3.68 3.55
N CYS A 54 4.51 -3.79 4.83
CA CYS A 54 5.65 -3.08 5.41
C CYS A 54 6.97 -3.45 4.72
N ILE A 55 7.21 -4.75 4.47
CA ILE A 55 8.41 -5.24 3.78
C ILE A 55 8.47 -4.69 2.36
N ALA A 56 7.35 -4.74 1.61
CA ALA A 56 7.31 -4.22 0.24
C ALA A 56 7.61 -2.72 0.20
N ILE A 57 7.05 -1.94 1.12
CA ILE A 57 7.36 -0.51 1.26
C ILE A 57 8.86 -0.31 1.54
N GLU A 58 9.42 -1.01 2.53
CA GLU A 58 10.83 -0.84 2.89
C GLU A 58 11.78 -1.22 1.76
N VAL A 59 11.53 -2.36 1.10
CA VAL A 59 12.34 -2.82 -0.03
C VAL A 59 12.19 -1.90 -1.25
N GLY A 60 10.96 -1.45 -1.54
CA GLY A 60 10.65 -0.66 -2.72
C GLY A 60 11.03 0.81 -2.60
N THR A 61 11.00 1.39 -1.40
CA THR A 61 11.21 2.83 -1.18
C THR A 61 12.34 3.16 -0.20
N GLY A 62 12.89 2.19 0.53
CA GLY A 62 13.85 2.42 1.61
C GLY A 62 13.24 3.05 2.87
N VAL A 63 11.91 3.20 2.93
CA VAL A 63 11.22 3.78 4.08
C VAL A 63 10.73 2.65 4.96
N SER A 64 11.23 2.57 6.19
CA SER A 64 10.73 1.59 7.15
C SER A 64 9.45 2.06 7.82
N LEU A 65 8.50 1.14 7.98
CA LEU A 65 7.23 1.31 8.69
C LEU A 65 6.95 0.06 9.52
N ALA A 66 6.57 0.24 10.78
CA ALA A 66 6.12 -0.86 11.60
C ALA A 66 4.63 -1.18 11.34
N PRO A 67 4.18 -2.44 11.47
CA PRO A 67 2.77 -2.82 11.29
C PRO A 67 1.78 -2.02 12.16
N GLU A 68 2.20 -1.59 13.36
CA GLU A 68 1.39 -0.78 14.27
C GLU A 68 1.16 0.64 13.73
N GLU A 69 2.10 1.15 12.92
CA GLU A 69 1.97 2.47 12.29
C GLU A 69 0.95 2.46 11.15
N LEU A 70 0.69 1.30 10.52
CA LEU A 70 -0.36 1.17 9.50
C LEU A 70 -1.73 1.57 10.06
N GLY A 71 -1.97 1.31 11.35
CA GLY A 71 -3.21 1.70 12.05
C GLY A 71 -3.42 3.21 12.21
N ARG A 72 -2.42 4.04 11.86
CA ARG A 72 -2.55 5.51 11.84
C ARG A 72 -3.20 6.03 10.56
N PHE A 73 -3.28 5.19 9.53
CA PHE A 73 -3.82 5.55 8.23
C PHE A 73 -5.21 4.97 8.06
N ALA A 74 -6.13 5.77 7.50
CA ALA A 74 -7.47 5.29 7.18
C ALA A 74 -7.49 4.50 5.86
N ALA A 75 -6.64 4.90 4.91
CA ALA A 75 -6.57 4.34 3.57
C ALA A 75 -5.14 4.25 3.03
N ILE A 76 -4.93 3.37 2.06
CA ILE A 76 -3.63 3.13 1.42
C ILE A 76 -3.13 4.40 0.71
N GLY A 77 -4.01 5.24 0.15
CA GLY A 77 -3.64 6.51 -0.46
C GLY A 77 -2.97 7.50 0.49
N GLU A 78 -3.21 7.41 1.80
CA GLU A 78 -2.49 8.23 2.79
C GLU A 78 -1.02 7.79 2.92
N ILE A 79 -0.75 6.49 2.79
CA ILE A 79 0.61 5.96 2.72
C ILE A 79 1.30 6.43 1.43
N VAL A 80 0.58 6.42 0.29
CA VAL A 80 1.11 6.96 -0.97
C VAL A 80 1.55 8.41 -0.82
N THR A 81 0.72 9.23 -0.18
CA THR A 81 1.00 10.65 0.08
C THR A 81 2.22 10.81 0.97
N MET A 82 2.28 10.09 2.09
CA MET A 82 3.39 10.13 3.02
C MET A 82 4.71 9.68 2.38
N LEU A 83 4.70 8.59 1.60
CA LEU A 83 5.90 8.12 0.89
C LEU A 83 6.37 9.13 -0.15
N ARG A 84 5.45 9.74 -0.89
CA ARG A 84 5.78 10.76 -1.87
C ARG A 84 6.43 11.98 -1.22
N GLU A 85 5.93 12.42 -0.07
CA GLU A 85 6.54 13.53 0.69
C GLU A 85 7.95 13.17 1.18
N ARG A 86 8.14 11.98 1.75
CA ARG A 86 9.45 11.52 2.25
C ARG A 86 10.49 11.31 1.16
N LEU A 87 10.09 10.82 -0.01
CA LEU A 87 10.99 10.55 -1.13
C LEU A 87 11.39 11.81 -1.91
N HIS A 88 10.71 12.93 -1.67
CA HIS A 88 10.98 14.22 -2.30
C HIS A 88 11.63 15.24 -1.34
N ALA A 89 11.78 14.89 -0.06
CA ALA A 89 12.47 15.67 0.96
C ALA A 89 13.99 15.43 0.92
#